data_AF-A0A2K0T9U4-F1
#
_entry.id   AF-A0A2K0T9U4-F1
#
_cell.length_a   1.000
_cell.length_b   1.000
_cell.length_c   1.000
_cell.angle_alpha   90.00
_cell.angle_beta   90.00
_cell.angle_gamma   90.00
#
_symmetry.space_group_name_H-M   'P 1'
#
loop_
_entity.id
_entity.type
_entity.pdbx_description
1 polymer ?
#
loop_
_entity_poly.entity_id
_entity_poly.type
_entity_poly.pdbx_seq_one_letter_code
_entity_poly.pdbx_strand_id
1 'polypeptide(L)'
;MSHQYDFLAHAVLGLGASHLSQHGGADYTSQALQHRITAMKLVNEQLDKPPAKPADADALLAAIICLVTQSSLLPDSMVDYITTTRGGNLVATSMITNYEKSIFKYFTPVEHDRSLERLITEQPKNFEVIEGFHSSALKLKPLCQKPTELIYCESIIKCMKNLRTSCVEGMYMRFFNRCHPLTLTRQCLPPL
;
A
#
# COMPACT_ATOMS: atom_id res chain seq x y z
N MET A 1 7.77 17.13 -12.36
CA MET A 1 6.36 17.14 -11.91
C MET A 1 6.10 18.26 -10.91
N SER A 2 6.82 18.35 -9.77
CA SER A 2 6.56 19.38 -8.74
C SER A 2 6.51 20.84 -9.21
N HIS A 3 7.34 21.26 -10.16
CA HIS A 3 7.32 22.65 -10.69
C HIS A 3 6.03 23.05 -11.42
N GLN A 4 5.13 22.10 -11.72
CA GLN A 4 3.85 22.33 -12.40
C GLN A 4 2.66 22.24 -11.44
N TYR A 5 2.88 21.78 -10.21
CA TYR A 5 1.82 21.45 -9.25
C TYR A 5 2.21 21.97 -7.86
N ASP A 6 1.70 23.13 -7.47
CA ASP A 6 2.07 23.79 -6.21
C ASP A 6 1.82 22.93 -4.97
N PHE A 7 0.70 22.21 -4.94
CA PHE A 7 0.38 21.28 -3.85
C PHE A 7 1.46 20.20 -3.69
N LEU A 8 1.98 19.67 -4.82
CA LEU A 8 3.04 18.68 -4.83
C LEU A 8 4.39 19.31 -4.45
N ALA A 9 4.67 20.52 -4.93
CA ALA A 9 5.87 21.25 -4.54
C ALA A 9 5.93 21.46 -3.02
N HIS A 10 4.85 21.93 -2.42
CA HIS A 10 4.75 22.09 -0.96
C HIS A 10 4.85 20.74 -0.23
N ALA A 11 4.22 19.67 -0.74
CA ALA A 11 4.32 18.35 -0.11
C ALA A 11 5.76 17.80 -0.12
N VAL A 12 6.50 17.97 -1.22
CA VAL A 12 7.90 17.54 -1.33
C VAL A 12 8.81 18.40 -0.44
N LEU A 13 8.61 19.72 -0.42
CA LEU A 13 9.39 20.63 0.44
C LEU A 13 9.16 20.35 1.93
N GLY A 14 7.91 20.12 2.33
CA GLY A 14 7.56 19.76 3.71
C GLY A 14 8.18 18.43 4.14
N LEU A 15 8.22 17.44 3.24
CA LEU A 15 8.87 16.15 3.47
C LEU A 15 10.40 16.30 3.60
N GLY A 16 11.03 17.04 2.68
CA GLY A 16 12.46 17.30 2.72
C GLY A 16 12.88 18.04 3.98
N ALA A 17 12.15 19.10 4.37
CA ALA A 17 12.38 19.83 5.61
C ALA A 17 12.21 18.92 6.84
N SER A 18 11.16 18.09 6.90
CA SER A 18 10.96 17.13 8.00
C SER A 18 12.13 16.15 8.13
N HIS A 19 12.59 15.60 7.01
CA HIS A 19 13.72 14.68 6.99
C HIS A 19 15.03 15.34 7.43
N LEU A 20 15.29 16.57 6.97
CA LEU A 20 16.48 17.35 7.36
C LEU A 20 16.44 17.78 8.83
N SER A 21 15.29 18.14 9.39
CA SER A 21 15.17 18.42 10.82
C SER A 21 15.58 17.23 11.69
N GLN A 22 15.27 16.01 11.23
CA GLN A 22 15.59 14.79 11.97
C GLN A 22 17.04 14.31 11.77
N HIS A 23 17.62 14.51 10.59
CA HIS A 23 18.89 13.88 10.21
C HIS A 23 20.01 14.87 9.84
N GLY A 24 19.69 16.15 9.60
CA GLY A 24 20.56 17.13 8.96
C GLY A 24 21.24 18.13 9.90
N GLY A 25 21.02 18.03 11.22
CA GLY A 25 21.67 18.88 12.22
C GLY A 25 21.20 20.34 12.28
N ALA A 26 20.18 20.72 11.50
CA ALA A 26 19.54 22.03 11.53
C ALA A 26 18.02 21.87 11.69
N ASP A 27 17.37 22.76 12.43
CA ASP A 27 15.94 22.69 12.71
C ASP A 27 15.12 23.44 11.65
N TYR A 28 14.39 22.67 10.82
CA TYR A 28 13.44 23.15 9.83
C TYR A 28 11.98 22.81 10.19
N THR A 29 11.69 22.48 11.45
CA THR A 29 10.38 21.96 11.87
C THR A 29 9.24 22.93 11.57
N SER A 30 9.47 24.24 11.76
CA SER A 30 8.48 25.27 11.44
C SER A 30 8.16 25.32 9.94
N GLN A 31 9.19 25.30 9.09
CA GLN A 31 9.08 25.31 7.63
C GLN A 31 8.42 24.03 7.13
N ALA A 32 8.77 22.88 7.70
CA ALA A 32 8.16 21.59 7.40
C ALA A 32 6.65 21.63 7.65
N LEU A 33 6.23 22.12 8.82
CA LEU A 33 4.81 22.26 9.18
C LEU A 33 4.08 23.28 8.27
N GLN A 34 4.72 24.40 7.95
CA GLN A 34 4.14 25.40 7.05
C GLN A 34 3.89 24.82 5.65
N HIS A 35 4.89 24.14 5.08
CA HIS A 35 4.74 23.49 3.78
C HIS A 35 3.69 22.37 3.82
N ARG A 36 3.63 21.58 4.91
CA ARG A 36 2.60 20.56 5.11
C ARG A 36 1.19 21.13 5.10
N ILE A 37 0.94 22.18 5.88
CA ILE A 37 -0.38 22.82 5.97
C ILE A 37 -0.79 23.39 4.61
N THR A 38 0.12 24.07 3.91
CA THR A 38 -0.17 24.59 2.57
C THR A 38 -0.46 23.47 1.58
N ALA A 39 0.31 22.38 1.60
CA ALA A 39 0.04 21.22 0.76
C ALA A 39 -1.34 20.61 1.04
N MET A 40 -1.72 20.41 2.31
CA MET A 40 -3.04 19.88 2.68
C MET A 40 -4.18 20.76 2.18
N LYS A 41 -4.07 22.09 2.32
CA LYS A 41 -5.06 23.04 1.82
C LYS A 41 -5.22 22.93 0.31
N LEU A 42 -4.12 23.00 -0.43
CA LEU A 42 -4.14 22.94 -1.88
C LEU A 42 -4.61 21.56 -2.39
N VAL A 43 -4.23 20.45 -1.73
CA VAL A 43 -4.74 19.11 -2.05
C VAL A 43 -6.26 19.07 -1.89
N ASN A 44 -6.80 19.57 -0.76
CA ASN A 44 -8.24 19.59 -0.53
C ASN A 44 -8.99 20.40 -1.61
N GLU A 45 -8.44 21.55 -2.04
CA GLU A 45 -9.00 22.34 -3.14
C GLU A 45 -8.99 21.63 -4.50
N GLN A 46 -8.09 20.67 -4.70
CA GLN A 46 -8.05 19.84 -5.91
C GLN A 46 -9.01 18.65 -5.83
N LEU A 47 -9.43 18.19 -4.64
CA LEU A 47 -10.36 17.07 -4.52
C LEU A 47 -11.73 17.37 -5.10
N ASP A 48 -12.15 18.64 -5.06
CA ASP A 48 -13.41 19.10 -5.67
C ASP A 48 -13.33 19.24 -7.20
N LYS A 49 -12.14 19.07 -7.78
CA LYS A 49 -11.87 19.27 -9.21
C LYS A 49 -11.43 17.95 -9.84
N PRO A 50 -12.24 17.37 -10.75
CA PRO A 50 -11.82 16.17 -11.48
C PRO A 50 -10.48 16.39 -12.21
N PRO A 51 -9.52 15.45 -12.16
CA PRO A 51 -8.26 15.56 -12.87
C PRO A 51 -8.50 15.70 -14.38
N ALA A 52 -7.96 16.74 -15.00
CA ALA A 52 -8.13 16.97 -16.43
C ALA A 52 -7.23 16.06 -17.27
N LYS A 53 -6.06 15.71 -16.74
CA LYS A 53 -5.05 14.85 -17.36
C LYS A 53 -4.60 13.77 -16.37
N PRO A 54 -4.12 12.60 -16.84
CA PRO A 54 -3.56 11.57 -15.97
C PRO A 54 -2.46 12.07 -15.04
N ALA A 55 -1.63 13.00 -15.52
CA ALA A 55 -0.56 13.63 -14.73
C ALA A 55 -1.08 14.42 -13.52
N ASP A 56 -2.30 14.96 -13.58
CA ASP A 56 -2.90 15.70 -12.46
C ASP A 56 -3.29 14.73 -11.33
N ALA A 57 -3.85 13.58 -11.68
CA ALA A 57 -4.18 12.51 -10.73
C ALA A 57 -2.90 11.90 -10.12
N ASP A 58 -1.87 11.69 -10.93
CA ASP A 58 -0.56 11.24 -10.47
C ASP A 58 0.08 12.26 -9.53
N ALA A 59 0.09 13.55 -9.87
CA ALA A 59 0.63 14.58 -8.99
C ALA A 59 -0.11 14.60 -7.65
N LEU A 60 -1.44 14.47 -7.66
CA LEU A 60 -2.27 14.45 -6.46
C LEU A 60 -1.96 13.25 -5.57
N LEU A 61 -1.86 12.04 -6.15
CA LEU A 61 -1.45 10.85 -5.41
C LEU A 61 -0.03 10.99 -4.86
N ALA A 62 0.90 11.54 -5.64
CA ALA A 62 2.28 11.80 -5.19
C ALA A 62 2.32 12.73 -3.97
N ALA A 63 1.51 13.79 -3.97
CA ALA A 63 1.42 14.73 -2.87
C ALA A 63 0.86 14.06 -1.61
N ILE A 64 -0.17 13.22 -1.74
CA ILE A 64 -0.74 12.50 -0.60
C ILE A 64 0.26 11.48 -0.04
N ILE A 65 1.01 10.76 -0.89
CA ILE A 65 2.09 9.87 -0.43
C ILE A 65 3.10 10.67 0.40
N CYS A 66 3.53 11.85 -0.07
CA CYS A 66 4.42 12.71 0.70
C CYS A 66 3.82 13.11 2.05
N LEU A 67 2.52 13.45 2.10
CA LEU A 67 1.82 13.80 3.34
C LEU A 67 1.72 12.63 4.31
N VAL A 68 1.47 11.40 3.83
CA VAL A 68 1.49 10.18 4.66
C VAL A 68 2.89 9.93 5.21
N THR A 69 3.93 10.07 4.38
CA THR A 69 5.32 9.90 4.83
C THR A 69 5.68 10.95 5.88
N GLN A 70 5.32 12.22 5.68
CA GLN A 70 5.50 13.25 6.70
C GLN A 70 4.79 12.91 8.02
N SER A 71 3.60 12.31 7.99
CA SER A 71 2.93 11.85 9.23
C SER A 71 3.83 10.87 10.00
N SER A 72 4.50 9.95 9.32
CA SER A 72 5.42 8.99 9.98
C SER A 72 6.66 9.64 10.61
N LEU A 73 6.95 10.89 10.26
CA LEU A 73 8.07 11.67 10.82
C LEU A 73 7.63 12.59 11.98
N LEU A 74 6.33 12.68 12.28
CA LEU A 74 5.82 13.49 13.39
C LEU A 74 5.75 12.65 14.69
N PRO A 75 6.08 13.23 15.86
CA PRO A 75 5.88 12.56 17.14
C PRO A 75 4.38 12.35 17.42
N ASP A 76 4.02 11.21 18.01
CA ASP A 76 2.65 10.85 18.41
C ASP A 76 1.58 10.98 17.31
N SER A 77 1.96 10.72 16.07
CA SER A 77 1.16 11.03 14.88
C SER A 77 0.30 9.88 14.35
N MET A 78 0.12 8.77 15.09
CA MET A 78 -0.56 7.58 14.58
C MET A 78 -1.97 7.87 14.02
N VAL A 79 -2.72 8.75 14.69
CA VAL A 79 -4.06 9.16 14.22
C VAL A 79 -3.98 9.92 12.90
N ASP A 80 -3.04 10.86 12.79
CA ASP A 80 -2.78 11.63 11.57
C ASP A 80 -2.32 10.71 10.42
N TYR A 81 -1.43 9.75 10.71
CA TYR A 81 -0.96 8.75 9.74
C TYR A 81 -2.11 7.89 9.21
N ILE A 82 -2.93 7.31 10.09
CA ILE A 82 -4.05 6.45 9.68
C ILE A 82 -5.10 7.23 8.90
N THR A 83 -5.43 8.44 9.36
CA THR A 83 -6.41 9.31 8.71
C THR A 83 -5.94 9.72 7.31
N THR A 84 -4.70 10.20 7.20
CA THR A 84 -4.10 10.59 5.91
C THR A 84 -3.98 9.39 4.96
N THR A 85 -3.58 8.21 5.47
CA THR A 85 -3.48 6.99 4.66
C THR A 85 -4.83 6.57 4.09
N ARG A 86 -5.90 6.63 4.89
CA ARG A 86 -7.26 6.33 4.43
C ARG A 86 -7.74 7.32 3.38
N GLY A 87 -7.49 8.62 3.59
CA GLY A 87 -7.77 9.66 2.59
C GLY A 87 -7.02 9.41 1.27
N GLY A 88 -5.74 9.07 1.35
CA GLY A 88 -4.94 8.70 0.19
C GLY A 88 -5.46 7.49 -0.57
N ASN A 89 -5.90 6.44 0.14
CA ASN A 89 -6.51 5.29 -0.50
C ASN A 89 -7.82 5.65 -1.22
N LEU A 90 -8.63 6.54 -0.65
CA LEU A 90 -9.84 7.03 -1.31
C LEU A 90 -9.48 7.74 -2.62
N VAL A 91 -8.51 8.65 -2.61
CA VAL A 91 -8.05 9.35 -3.83
C VAL A 91 -7.47 8.39 -4.85
N ALA A 92 -6.63 7.46 -4.41
CA ALA A 92 -6.03 6.45 -5.27
C ALA A 92 -7.11 5.62 -6.01
N THR A 93 -8.15 5.20 -5.29
CA THR A 93 -9.25 4.40 -5.85
C THR A 93 -10.29 5.20 -6.64
N SER A 94 -10.48 6.49 -6.35
CA SER A 94 -11.53 7.31 -6.97
C SER A 94 -11.05 8.21 -8.11
N MET A 95 -9.80 8.67 -8.07
CA MET A 95 -9.28 9.70 -9.00
C MET A 95 -8.36 9.12 -10.08
N ILE A 96 -7.71 7.98 -9.82
CA ILE A 96 -6.92 7.26 -10.83
C ILE A 96 -7.84 6.27 -11.55
N THR A 97 -8.47 6.73 -12.63
CA THR A 97 -9.41 5.93 -13.41
C THR A 97 -8.74 4.89 -14.31
N ASN A 98 -7.46 5.07 -14.63
CA ASN A 98 -6.68 4.12 -15.43
C ASN A 98 -5.25 4.01 -14.90
N TYR A 99 -5.03 3.05 -13.99
CA TYR A 99 -3.73 2.80 -13.39
C TYR A 99 -2.65 2.37 -14.41
N GLU A 100 -2.99 1.70 -15.50
CA GLU A 100 -2.00 1.26 -16.51
C GLU A 100 -1.25 2.44 -17.15
N LYS A 101 -1.90 3.61 -17.20
CA LYS A 101 -1.32 4.86 -17.73
C LYS A 101 -0.67 5.74 -16.65
N SER A 102 -0.84 5.38 -15.37
CA SER A 102 -0.28 6.12 -14.23
C SER A 102 1.19 5.77 -14.01
N ILE A 103 1.98 6.74 -13.53
CA ILE A 103 3.34 6.44 -13.03
C ILE A 103 3.31 5.48 -11.82
N PHE A 104 2.18 5.38 -11.13
CA PHE A 104 1.94 4.50 -9.99
C PHE A 104 1.35 3.14 -10.36
N LYS A 105 1.38 2.74 -11.63
CA LYS A 105 0.87 1.43 -12.08
C LYS A 105 1.41 0.25 -11.25
N TYR A 106 2.66 0.34 -10.81
CA TYR A 106 3.33 -0.68 -9.99
C TYR A 106 2.80 -0.80 -8.56
N PHE A 107 1.96 0.14 -8.10
CA PHE A 107 1.29 0.05 -6.80
C PHE A 107 -0.03 -0.74 -6.88
N THR A 108 -0.44 -1.16 -8.07
CA THR A 108 -1.58 -2.07 -8.21
C THR A 108 -1.18 -3.48 -7.80
N PRO A 109 -2.12 -4.28 -7.23
CA PRO A 109 -1.85 -5.70 -6.93
C PRO A 109 -1.35 -6.47 -8.15
N VAL A 110 -1.93 -6.22 -9.33
CA VAL A 110 -1.59 -6.91 -10.58
C VAL A 110 -0.14 -6.64 -10.99
N GLU A 111 0.28 -5.37 -11.05
CA GLU A 111 1.65 -5.03 -11.45
C GLU A 111 2.68 -5.36 -10.36
N HIS A 112 2.29 -5.27 -9.08
CA HIS A 112 3.10 -5.76 -7.97
C HIS A 112 3.41 -7.24 -8.15
N ASP A 113 2.41 -8.04 -8.47
CA ASP A 113 2.59 -9.47 -8.62
C ASP A 113 3.35 -9.83 -9.91
N ARG A 114 3.08 -9.17 -11.04
CA ARG A 114 3.92 -9.29 -12.26
C ARG A 114 5.38 -8.90 -12.01
N SER A 115 5.61 -7.93 -11.12
CA SER A 115 6.97 -7.53 -10.75
C SER A 115 7.65 -8.58 -9.88
N LEU A 116 6.92 -9.17 -8.94
CA LEU A 116 7.41 -10.31 -8.15
C LEU A 116 7.69 -11.54 -9.01
N GLU A 117 6.82 -11.89 -9.98
CA GLU A 117 7.04 -13.00 -10.91
C GLU A 117 8.37 -12.86 -11.67
N ARG A 118 8.73 -11.64 -12.08
CA ARG A 118 10.01 -11.36 -12.75
C ARG A 118 11.22 -11.47 -11.84
N LEU A 119 11.03 -11.30 -10.53
CA LEU A 119 12.11 -11.37 -9.53
C LEU A 119 12.27 -12.78 -8.96
N ILE A 120 11.19 -13.58 -8.92
CA ILE A 120 11.24 -14.93 -8.41
C ILE A 120 12.00 -15.81 -9.38
N THR A 121 13.18 -16.22 -8.94
CA THR A 121 13.97 -17.24 -9.59
C THR A 121 13.97 -18.47 -8.69
N GLU A 122 13.91 -19.65 -9.29
CA GLU A 122 14.03 -20.87 -8.51
C GLU A 122 15.38 -20.96 -7.80
N GLN A 123 15.31 -21.33 -6.53
CA GLN A 123 16.48 -21.52 -5.68
C GLN A 123 16.52 -22.98 -5.20
N PRO A 124 17.72 -23.52 -4.89
CA PRO A 124 17.84 -24.81 -4.24
C PRO A 124 16.98 -24.87 -2.97
N LYS A 125 16.07 -25.85 -2.92
CA LYS A 125 15.11 -25.98 -1.82
C LYS A 125 15.74 -26.79 -0.69
N ASN A 126 15.71 -26.24 0.53
CA ASN A 126 15.96 -27.03 1.73
C ASN A 126 14.63 -27.64 2.18
N PHE A 127 14.40 -28.89 1.79
CA PHE A 127 13.17 -29.62 2.12
C PHE A 127 12.99 -29.83 3.63
N GLU A 128 14.07 -29.95 4.40
CA GLU A 128 13.98 -30.07 5.86
C GLU A 128 13.31 -28.84 6.49
N VAL A 129 13.71 -27.65 6.04
CA VAL A 129 13.11 -26.38 6.50
C VAL A 129 11.66 -26.25 6.04
N ILE A 130 11.37 -26.60 4.78
CA ILE A 130 9.99 -26.55 4.23
C ILE A 130 9.07 -27.51 5.00
N GLU A 131 9.52 -28.74 5.26
CA GLU A 131 8.76 -29.73 6.02
C GLU A 131 8.59 -29.33 7.48
N GLY A 132 9.67 -28.86 8.13
CA GLY A 132 9.63 -28.39 9.52
C GLY A 132 8.65 -27.23 9.70
N PHE A 133 8.62 -26.28 8.76
CA PHE A 133 7.65 -25.20 8.76
C PHE A 133 6.23 -25.71 8.50
N HIS A 134 6.02 -26.58 7.51
CA HIS A 134 4.69 -27.15 7.21
C HIS A 134 4.12 -27.92 8.43
N SER A 135 4.93 -28.73 9.10
CA SER A 135 4.56 -29.42 10.34
C SER A 135 4.23 -28.45 11.48
N SER A 136 4.96 -27.35 11.59
CA SER A 136 4.68 -26.31 12.58
C SER A 136 3.37 -25.57 12.29
N ALA A 137 3.11 -25.23 11.03
CA ALA A 137 1.86 -24.60 10.60
C ALA A 137 0.64 -25.51 10.83
N LEU A 138 0.78 -26.82 10.63
CA LEU A 138 -0.29 -27.79 10.95
C LEU A 138 -0.64 -27.81 12.44
N LYS A 139 0.33 -27.57 13.33
CA LYS A 139 0.08 -27.46 14.78
C LYS A 139 -0.65 -26.18 15.18
N LEU A 140 -0.66 -25.15 14.32
CA LEU A 140 -1.44 -23.93 14.55
C LEU A 140 -2.92 -24.12 14.25
N LYS A 141 -3.28 -25.03 13.33
CA LYS A 141 -4.66 -25.30 12.93
C LYS A 141 -5.64 -25.51 14.11
N PRO A 142 -5.33 -26.33 15.14
CA PRO A 142 -6.23 -26.50 16.29
C PRO A 142 -6.37 -25.26 17.19
N LEU A 143 -5.47 -24.27 17.06
CA LEU A 143 -5.52 -23.03 17.83
C LEU A 143 -6.38 -21.95 17.14
N CYS A 144 -6.69 -22.12 15.86
CA CYS A 144 -7.52 -21.20 15.09
C CYS A 144 -9.00 -21.36 15.46
N GLN A 145 -9.61 -20.31 15.98
CA GLN A 145 -11.01 -20.33 16.45
C GLN A 145 -11.91 -19.51 15.53
N LYS A 146 -11.38 -18.44 14.93
CA LYS A 146 -12.15 -17.54 14.08
C LYS A 146 -12.07 -17.99 12.61
N PRO A 147 -13.13 -17.74 11.81
CA PRO A 147 -13.11 -18.04 10.38
C PRO A 147 -11.91 -17.44 9.64
N THR A 148 -11.51 -16.22 9.99
CA THR A 148 -10.34 -15.55 9.39
C THR A 148 -9.02 -16.23 9.74
N GLU A 149 -8.88 -16.72 10.97
CA GLU A 149 -7.70 -17.46 11.44
C GLU A 149 -7.57 -18.80 10.69
N LEU A 150 -8.70 -19.50 10.51
CA LEU A 150 -8.75 -20.74 9.75
C LEU A 150 -8.35 -20.54 8.29
N ILE A 151 -8.93 -19.55 7.61
CA ILE A 151 -8.59 -19.19 6.22
C ILE A 151 -7.11 -18.86 6.09
N TYR A 152 -6.57 -18.07 7.03
CA TYR A 152 -5.16 -17.69 7.03
C TYR A 152 -4.24 -18.90 7.26
N CYS A 153 -4.56 -19.75 8.24
CA CYS A 153 -3.79 -20.97 8.52
C CYS A 153 -3.79 -21.94 7.32
N GLU A 154 -4.94 -22.12 6.67
CA GLU A 154 -5.05 -22.95 5.46
C GLU A 154 -4.23 -22.38 4.29
N SER A 155 -4.23 -21.05 4.15
CA SER A 155 -3.41 -20.35 3.15
C SER A 155 -1.92 -20.62 3.34
N ILE A 156 -1.43 -20.56 4.59
CA ILE A 156 -0.04 -20.84 4.93
C ILE A 156 0.32 -22.30 4.59
N ILE A 157 -0.51 -23.25 5.02
CA ILE A 157 -0.29 -24.68 4.76
C ILE A 157 -0.23 -24.95 3.26
N LYS A 158 -1.15 -24.37 2.48
CA LYS A 158 -1.20 -24.55 1.03
C LYS A 158 0.02 -23.93 0.33
N CYS A 159 0.48 -22.77 0.79
CA CYS A 159 1.72 -22.14 0.29
C CYS A 159 2.93 -23.08 0.45
N MET A 160 3.09 -23.71 1.62
CA MET A 160 4.21 -24.63 1.87
C MET A 160 4.13 -25.90 1.04
N LYS A 161 2.92 -26.43 0.81
CA LYS A 161 2.72 -27.58 -0.10
C LYS A 161 3.16 -27.24 -1.51
N ASN A 162 2.77 -26.08 -2.01
CA ASN A 162 3.13 -25.64 -3.37
C ASN A 162 4.61 -25.30 -3.51
N LEU A 163 5.22 -24.75 -2.45
CA LEU A 163 6.65 -24.43 -2.40
C LEU A 163 7.53 -25.68 -2.62
N ARG A 164 7.05 -26.88 -2.30
CA ARG A 164 7.75 -28.13 -2.63
C ARG A 164 7.96 -28.29 -4.14
N THR A 165 6.96 -27.91 -4.93
CA THR A 165 6.99 -28.00 -6.40
C THR A 165 7.72 -26.81 -6.99
N SER A 166 7.27 -25.59 -6.66
CA SER A 166 7.88 -24.37 -7.16
C SER A 166 7.66 -23.17 -6.24
N CYS A 167 8.66 -22.29 -6.16
CA CYS A 167 8.55 -20.97 -5.52
C CYS A 167 7.49 -20.10 -6.19
N VAL A 168 7.29 -20.24 -7.50
CA VAL A 168 6.26 -19.50 -8.26
C VAL A 168 4.86 -20.02 -7.91
N GLU A 169 4.67 -21.34 -7.86
CA GLU A 169 3.40 -21.97 -7.41
C GLU A 169 3.05 -21.66 -5.95
N GLY A 170 4.06 -21.53 -5.09
CA GLY A 170 3.89 -21.02 -3.72
C GLY A 170 3.39 -19.58 -3.69
N MET A 171 3.90 -18.72 -4.58
CA MET A 171 3.50 -17.31 -4.68
C MET A 171 2.07 -17.15 -5.22
N TYR A 172 1.68 -17.88 -6.27
CA TYR A 172 0.38 -17.71 -6.94
C TYR A 172 -0.84 -17.90 -6.02
N MET A 173 -0.68 -18.62 -4.92
CA MET A 173 -1.74 -18.80 -3.93
C MET A 173 -2.11 -17.53 -3.13
N ARG A 174 -1.31 -16.45 -3.19
CA ARG A 174 -1.71 -15.13 -2.68
C ARG A 174 -2.87 -14.52 -3.48
N PHE A 175 -3.05 -14.90 -4.74
CA PHE A 175 -4.11 -14.37 -5.60
C PHE A 175 -5.47 -15.02 -5.34
N PHE A 176 -5.50 -16.35 -5.22
CA PHE A 176 -6.76 -17.10 -5.11
C PHE A 176 -7.55 -16.76 -3.83
N ASN A 177 -6.84 -16.47 -2.73
CA ASN A 177 -7.48 -16.09 -1.46
C ASN A 177 -7.84 -14.60 -1.35
N ARG A 178 -7.31 -13.71 -2.21
CA ARG A 178 -7.79 -12.32 -2.29
C ARG A 178 -9.14 -12.20 -2.99
N CYS A 179 -9.41 -13.07 -3.96
CA CYS A 179 -10.65 -13.00 -4.74
C CYS A 179 -11.87 -13.70 -4.09
N HIS A 180 -11.72 -14.50 -3.03
CA HIS A 180 -12.79 -15.43 -2.62
C HIS A 180 -13.45 -15.27 -1.22
N PRO A 181 -13.05 -14.38 -0.29
CA PRO A 181 -13.99 -14.11 0.83
C PRO A 181 -14.15 -12.66 1.32
N LEU A 182 -13.81 -11.63 0.54
CA LEU A 182 -14.16 -10.23 0.92
C LEU A 182 -15.06 -9.50 -0.09
N THR A 183 -15.43 -10.15 -1.20
CA THR A 183 -16.35 -9.61 -2.21
C THR A 183 -17.82 -9.97 -1.95
N LEU A 184 -18.11 -10.86 -0.98
CA LEU A 184 -19.47 -11.32 -0.67
C LEU A 184 -20.30 -10.35 0.19
N THR A 185 -19.76 -9.22 0.64
CA THR A 185 -20.52 -8.21 1.40
C THR A 185 -21.06 -7.05 0.55
N ARG A 186 -20.90 -7.06 -0.79
CA ARG A 186 -21.47 -6.00 -1.66
C ARG A 186 -22.59 -6.44 -2.61
N GLN A 187 -23.03 -7.70 -2.59
CA GLN A 187 -24.14 -8.17 -3.45
C GLN A 187 -25.48 -8.42 -2.72
N CYS A 188 -25.60 -8.03 -1.45
CA CYS A 188 -26.88 -8.06 -0.72
C CYS A 188 -27.28 -6.68 -0.21
N LEU A 189 -27.61 -5.75 -1.12
CA LEU A 189 -28.59 -4.71 -0.83
C LEU A 189 -29.74 -4.84 -1.84
N PRO A 190 -31.00 -4.96 -1.40
CA PRO A 190 -32.13 -4.96 -2.33
C PRO A 190 -32.29 -3.60 -2.99
N PRO A 191 -32.84 -3.54 -4.23
CA PRO A 191 -33.19 -2.27 -4.86
C PRO A 191 -34.29 -1.58 -4.04
N LEU A 192 -34.15 -0.25 -3.88
CA LEU A 192 -35.25 0.63 -3.47
C LEU A 192 -36.28 0.72 -4.59
#